data_AF-Q5XPM1-F1
#
_entry.id   AF-Q5XPM1-F1
#
_cell.length_a   1.000
_cell.length_b   1.000
_cell.length_c   1.000
_cell.angle_alpha   90.00
_cell.angle_beta   90.00
_cell.angle_gamma   90.00
#
_symmetry.space_group_name_H-M   'P 1'
#
loop_
_entity.id
_entity.type
_entity.pdbx_description
1 polymer ?
#
loop_
_entity_poly.entity_id
_entity_poly.type
_entity_poly.pdbx_seq_one_letter_code
_entity_poly.pdbx_strand_id
1 'polypeptide(L)'
;VSLAAMLVGGLKLTMLFPYWISQLCGGLIGATLAKAVSPEDRFWNATGAAFVTVQESEQVAGAVVAEVILTTLLVLTVCTGAINEKTLGPLAPFCIGFSVTVDILAGGAVSGACMNPARAFGPAMVANHWDY
;
A
#
# COMPACT_ATOMS: atom_id res chain seq x y z
N VAL A 1 -0.83 -1.15 7.64
CA VAL A 1 0.03 -1.92 8.57
C VAL A 1 0.32 -1.20 9.89
N SER A 2 0.90 0.01 9.92
CA SER A 2 1.27 0.71 11.17
C SER A 2 0.11 0.89 12.16
N LEU A 3 -1.09 1.25 11.66
CA LEU A 3 -2.30 1.32 12.47
C LEU A 3 -2.65 -0.03 13.11
N ALA A 4 -2.66 -1.10 12.32
CA ALA A 4 -2.96 -2.44 12.82
C ALA A 4 -1.94 -2.92 13.83
N ALA A 5 -0.64 -2.68 13.59
CA ALA A 5 0.43 -2.98 14.53
C ALA A 5 0.22 -2.27 15.87
N MET A 6 -0.26 -1.02 15.86
CA MET A 6 -0.62 -0.30 17.08
C MET A 6 -1.83 -0.92 17.79
N LEU A 7 -2.88 -1.26 17.04
CA LEU A 7 -4.11 -1.86 17.59
C LEU A 7 -3.86 -3.21 18.27
N VAL A 8 -2.92 -4.02 17.77
CA VAL A 8 -2.54 -5.32 18.36
C VAL A 8 -1.43 -5.19 19.43
N GLY A 9 -1.00 -3.98 19.76
CA GLY A 9 0.02 -3.72 20.78
C GLY A 9 1.48 -3.89 20.32
N GLY A 10 1.72 -4.14 19.02
CA GLY A 10 3.06 -4.24 18.42
C GLY A 10 3.74 -2.89 18.13
N LEU A 11 3.02 -1.78 18.23
CA LEU A 11 3.56 -0.42 18.07
C LEU A 11 2.96 0.51 19.13
N LYS A 12 3.80 1.33 19.77
CA LYS A 12 3.33 2.36 20.72
C LYS A 12 2.54 3.45 19.99
N LEU A 13 1.45 3.93 20.59
CA LEU A 13 0.62 5.00 20.02
C LEU A 13 1.43 6.27 19.69
N THR A 14 2.41 6.62 20.53
CA THR A 14 3.29 7.79 20.31
C THR A 14 4.15 7.68 19.05
N MET A 15 4.41 6.47 18.56
CA MET A 15 5.18 6.22 17.34
C MET A 15 4.31 6.21 16.08
N LEU A 16 2.98 6.17 16.21
CA LEU A 16 2.08 6.06 15.06
C LEU A 16 2.19 7.27 14.12
N PHE A 17 2.13 8.48 14.68
CA PHE A 17 2.22 9.71 13.89
C PHE A 17 3.59 9.88 13.20
N PRO A 18 4.74 9.70 13.89
CA PRO A 18 6.04 9.68 13.24
C PRO A 18 6.13 8.67 12.07
N TYR A 19 5.56 7.47 12.24
CA TYR A 19 5.53 6.46 11.18
C TYR A 19 4.72 6.92 9.96
N TRP A 20 3.54 7.51 10.16
CA TRP A 20 2.73 8.00 9.05
C TRP A 20 3.41 9.12 8.29
N ILE A 21 4.03 10.08 9.00
CA ILE A 21 4.78 11.16 8.35
C ILE A 21 5.94 10.57 7.54
N SER A 22 6.74 9.67 8.13
CA SER A 22 7.87 9.07 7.41
C SER A 22 7.41 8.25 6.20
N GLN A 23 6.28 7.55 6.30
CA GLN A 23 5.70 6.76 5.22
C GLN A 23 5.22 7.65 4.07
N LEU A 24 4.51 8.73 4.37
CA LEU A 24 4.03 9.69 3.36
C LEU A 24 5.20 10.40 2.67
N CYS A 25 6.20 10.86 3.43
CA CYS A 25 7.43 11.44 2.88
C CYS A 25 8.17 10.43 2.01
N GLY A 26 8.33 9.19 2.48
CA GLY A 26 8.99 8.12 1.72
C GLY A 26 8.24 7.78 0.42
N GLY A 27 6.91 7.73 0.46
CA GLY A 27 6.07 7.52 -0.73
C GLY A 27 6.24 8.64 -1.76
N LEU A 28 6.25 9.91 -1.32
CA LEU A 28 6.48 11.07 -2.18
C LEU A 28 7.88 11.05 -2.80
N ILE A 29 8.92 10.79 -1.99
CA ILE A 29 10.30 10.68 -2.47
C ILE A 29 10.41 9.55 -3.49
N GLY A 30 9.85 8.37 -3.20
CA GLY A 30 9.85 7.23 -4.11
C GLY A 30 9.18 7.53 -5.45
N ALA A 31 8.01 8.17 -5.44
CA ALA A 31 7.31 8.58 -6.65
C ALA A 31 8.10 9.63 -7.46
N THR A 32 8.74 10.58 -6.78
CA THR A 32 9.56 11.61 -7.42
C THR A 32 10.80 11.00 -8.08
N LEU A 33 11.46 10.07 -7.39
CA LEU A 33 12.59 9.32 -7.95
C LEU A 33 12.13 8.49 -9.15
N ALA A 34 10.98 7.82 -9.08
CA ALA A 34 10.42 7.07 -10.21
C ALA A 34 10.19 7.96 -11.43
N LYS A 35 9.68 9.19 -11.24
CA LYS A 35 9.58 10.20 -12.32
C LYS A 35 10.94 10.56 -12.91
N ALA A 36 11.97 10.69 -12.07
CA ALA A 36 13.31 11.08 -12.52
C ALA A 36 14.03 9.98 -13.32
N VAL A 37 13.82 8.69 -12.99
CA VAL A 37 14.45 7.57 -13.72
C VAL A 37 13.62 7.04 -14.89
N SER A 38 12.32 7.34 -14.95
CA SER A 38 11.46 6.84 -16.02
C SER A 38 11.50 7.77 -17.24
N PRO A 39 11.49 7.23 -18.48
CA PRO A 39 11.22 8.03 -19.66
C PRO A 39 9.87 8.76 -19.51
N GLU A 40 9.82 10.03 -19.90
CA GLU A 40 8.67 10.91 -19.68
C GLU A 40 7.37 10.31 -20.21
N ASP A 41 7.39 9.80 -21.45
CA ASP A 41 6.22 9.17 -22.08
C ASP A 41 5.67 7.99 -21.26
N ARG A 42 6.56 7.17 -20.69
CA ARG A 42 6.15 6.01 -19.88
C ARG A 42 5.58 6.43 -18.54
N PHE A 43 6.17 7.46 -17.93
CA PHE A 43 5.68 7.98 -16.66
C PHE A 43 4.25 8.51 -16.80
N TRP A 44 3.99 9.32 -17.82
CA TRP A 44 2.67 9.90 -18.03
C TRP A 44 1.65 8.90 -18.56
N ASN A 45 2.05 7.93 -19.40
CA ASN A 45 1.16 6.86 -19.83
C ASN A 45 0.71 5.95 -18.68
N ALA A 46 1.51 5.85 -17.61
CA ALA A 46 1.13 5.16 -16.38
C ALA A 46 0.48 6.10 -15.33
N THR A 47 0.23 7.37 -15.67
CA THR A 47 -0.27 8.40 -14.73
C THR A 47 0.59 8.47 -13.46
N GLY A 48 1.91 8.34 -13.61
CA GLY A 48 2.86 8.28 -12.50
C GLY A 48 2.67 7.10 -11.53
N ALA A 49 1.93 6.07 -11.92
CA ALA A 49 1.46 4.94 -11.12
C ALA A 49 0.47 5.32 -10.00
N ALA A 50 -0.29 6.40 -10.18
CA ALA A 50 -1.47 6.74 -9.38
C ALA A 50 -2.60 5.72 -9.60
N PHE A 51 -3.66 5.79 -8.79
CA PHE A 51 -4.84 4.94 -8.97
C PHE A 51 -5.56 5.34 -10.24
N VAL A 52 -5.74 4.38 -11.16
CA VAL A 52 -6.45 4.57 -12.44
C VAL A 52 -7.33 3.37 -12.79
N THR A 53 -7.43 2.40 -11.87
CA THR A 53 -8.13 1.13 -12.10
C THR A 53 -9.65 1.28 -12.02
N VAL A 54 -10.16 2.27 -11.27
CA VAL A 54 -11.58 2.38 -10.92
C VAL A 54 -12.19 3.54 -11.71
N GLN A 55 -12.60 3.33 -12.95
CA GLN A 55 -12.97 4.46 -13.82
C GLN A 55 -14.39 4.97 -13.60
N GLU A 56 -15.26 4.17 -12.98
CA GLU A 56 -16.68 4.49 -12.81
C GLU A 56 -17.10 4.44 -11.33
N SER A 57 -18.03 5.32 -10.95
CA SER A 57 -18.55 5.40 -9.58
C SER A 57 -19.17 4.09 -9.08
N GLU A 58 -19.72 3.29 -9.98
CA GLU A 58 -20.33 1.98 -9.65
C GLU A 58 -19.28 0.97 -9.18
N GLN A 59 -18.03 1.10 -9.63
CA GLN A 59 -16.93 0.21 -9.28
C GLN A 59 -16.32 0.53 -7.90
N VAL A 60 -16.53 1.74 -7.37
CA VAL A 60 -15.92 2.22 -6.12
C VAL A 60 -16.24 1.30 -4.95
N ALA A 61 -17.50 0.87 -4.80
CA ALA A 61 -17.89 -0.01 -3.71
C ALA A 61 -17.14 -1.35 -3.79
N GLY A 62 -17.02 -1.94 -4.98
CA GLY A 62 -16.27 -3.17 -5.20
C GLY A 62 -14.77 -3.00 -4.93
N ALA A 63 -14.19 -1.90 -5.37
CA ALA A 63 -12.78 -1.59 -5.15
C ALA A 63 -12.46 -1.38 -3.65
N VAL A 64 -13.33 -0.69 -2.90
CA VAL A 64 -13.18 -0.52 -1.45
C VAL A 64 -13.26 -1.86 -0.73
N VAL A 65 -14.22 -2.72 -1.09
CA VAL A 65 -14.34 -4.07 -0.50
C VAL A 65 -13.09 -4.90 -0.81
N ALA A 66 -12.58 -4.83 -2.04
CA ALA A 66 -11.33 -5.51 -2.41
C ALA A 66 -10.16 -5.00 -1.56
N GLU A 67 -9.93 -3.68 -1.47
CA GLU A 67 -8.86 -3.10 -0.65
C GLU A 67 -8.95 -3.49 0.83
N VAL A 68 -10.15 -3.58 1.40
CA VAL A 68 -10.35 -4.06 2.78
C VAL A 68 -9.89 -5.50 2.92
N ILE A 69 -10.25 -6.38 1.98
CA ILE A 69 -9.85 -7.79 2.01
C ILE A 69 -8.33 -7.92 1.85
N LEU A 70 -7.74 -7.30 0.83
CA LEU A 70 -6.29 -7.36 0.55
C LEU A 70 -5.48 -6.81 1.73
N THR A 71 -5.87 -5.64 2.25
CA THR A 71 -5.19 -5.04 3.40
C THR A 71 -5.31 -5.92 4.64
N THR A 72 -6.45 -6.59 4.84
CA THR A 72 -6.64 -7.53 5.95
C THR A 72 -5.70 -8.73 5.82
N LEU A 73 -5.55 -9.32 4.63
CA LEU A 73 -4.63 -10.42 4.40
C LEU A 73 -3.17 -10.02 4.69
N LEU A 74 -2.74 -8.88 4.15
CA LEU A 74 -1.40 -8.32 4.41
C LEU A 74 -1.18 -8.09 5.92
N VAL A 75 -2.13 -7.43 6.59
CA VAL A 75 -2.03 -7.13 8.02
C VAL A 75 -2.01 -8.41 8.86
N LEU A 76 -2.82 -9.41 8.54
CA LEU A 76 -2.81 -10.70 9.23
C LEU A 76 -1.46 -11.40 9.09
N THR A 77 -0.88 -11.40 7.90
CA THR A 77 0.47 -11.95 7.65
C THR A 77 1.53 -11.21 8.47
N VAL A 78 1.45 -9.88 8.55
CA VAL A 78 2.37 -9.08 9.37
C VAL A 78 2.19 -9.38 10.87
N CYS A 79 0.95 -9.36 11.36
CA CYS A 79 0.65 -9.57 12.78
C CYS A 79 1.08 -10.97 13.24
N THR A 80 0.84 -12.00 12.42
CA THR A 80 1.23 -13.38 12.73
C THR A 80 2.73 -13.60 12.57
N GLY A 81 3.34 -13.14 11.47
CA GLY A 81 4.75 -13.42 11.19
C GLY A 81 5.74 -12.55 11.96
N ALA A 82 5.41 -11.29 12.23
CA ALA A 82 6.37 -10.28 12.70
C ALA A 82 6.03 -9.64 14.06
N ILE A 83 4.83 -9.86 14.61
CA ILE A 83 4.41 -9.25 15.90
C ILE A 83 4.11 -10.32 16.95
N ASN A 84 3.37 -11.36 16.58
CA ASN A 84 2.98 -12.41 17.52
C ASN A 84 4.21 -13.22 17.96
N GLU A 85 4.59 -13.11 19.23
CA GLU A 85 5.74 -13.77 19.83
C GLU A 85 5.72 -15.30 19.67
N LYS A 86 4.53 -15.91 19.55
CA LYS A 86 4.39 -17.37 19.41
C LYS A 86 4.65 -17.88 17.99
N THR A 87 4.46 -17.03 16.99
CA THR A 87 4.56 -17.39 15.56
C THR A 87 5.65 -16.61 14.84
N LEU A 88 6.39 -15.78 15.57
CA LEU A 88 7.54 -15.03 15.08
C LEU A 88 8.56 -15.99 14.46
N GLY A 89 8.97 -15.71 13.22
CA GLY A 89 9.91 -16.55 12.51
C GLY A 89 10.80 -15.78 11.54
N PRO A 90 11.97 -16.33 11.19
CA PRO A 90 12.92 -15.68 10.28
C PRO A 90 12.36 -15.51 8.86
N LEU A 91 11.33 -16.29 8.49
CA LEU A 91 10.66 -16.22 7.19
C LEU A 91 9.62 -15.11 7.08
N ALA A 92 9.34 -14.35 8.16
CA ALA A 92 8.31 -13.31 8.15
C ALA A 92 8.46 -12.29 7.00
N PRO A 93 9.65 -11.75 6.68
CA PRO A 93 9.80 -10.83 5.56
C PRO A 93 9.43 -11.45 4.21
N PHE A 94 9.77 -12.73 4.01
CA PHE A 94 9.43 -13.48 2.80
C PHE A 94 7.91 -13.69 2.70
N CYS A 95 7.27 -14.13 3.77
CA CYS A 95 5.81 -14.33 3.81
C CYS A 95 5.04 -13.03 3.58
N ILE A 96 5.50 -11.90 4.16
CA ILE A 96 4.88 -10.58 3.95
C ILE A 96 5.00 -10.17 2.48
N GLY A 97 6.18 -10.31 1.86
CA GLY A 97 6.37 -10.01 0.44
C GLY A 97 5.54 -10.92 -0.48
N PHE A 98 5.42 -12.20 -0.12
CA PHE A 98 4.57 -13.14 -0.83
C PHE A 98 3.08 -12.78 -0.73
N SER A 99 2.61 -12.36 0.46
CA SER A 99 1.24 -11.85 0.65
C SER A 99 0.94 -10.69 -0.29
N VAL A 100 1.80 -9.67 -0.32
CA VAL A 100 1.65 -8.52 -1.23
C VAL A 100 1.60 -8.97 -2.69
N THR A 101 2.40 -9.97 -3.08
CA THR A 101 2.42 -10.50 -4.45
C THR A 101 1.09 -11.18 -4.81
N VAL A 102 0.59 -12.04 -3.91
CA VAL A 102 -0.71 -12.70 -4.08
C VAL A 102 -1.83 -11.67 -4.16
N ASP A 103 -1.80 -10.66 -3.28
CA ASP A 103 -2.80 -9.61 -3.23
C ASP A 103 -2.83 -8.78 -4.53
N ILE A 104 -1.65 -8.46 -5.10
CA ILE A 104 -1.54 -7.79 -6.40
C ILE A 104 -2.11 -8.65 -7.53
N LEU A 105 -1.78 -9.95 -7.57
CA LEU A 105 -2.28 -10.86 -8.60
C LEU A 105 -3.79 -11.08 -8.49
N ALA A 106 -4.35 -11.10 -7.28
CA ALA A 106 -5.77 -11.35 -7.05
C ALA A 106 -6.63 -10.10 -7.23
N GLY A 107 -6.19 -8.95 -6.70
CA GLY A 107 -6.99 -7.73 -6.60
C GLY A 107 -6.57 -6.58 -7.49
N GLY A 108 -5.44 -6.70 -8.20
CA GLY A 108 -4.88 -5.62 -9.03
C GLY A 108 -5.84 -5.13 -10.11
N ALA A 109 -6.58 -6.04 -10.75
CA ALA A 109 -7.57 -5.68 -11.77
C ALA A 109 -8.88 -5.09 -11.20
N VAL A 110 -9.13 -5.23 -9.90
CA VAL A 110 -10.37 -4.75 -9.25
C VAL A 110 -10.18 -3.37 -8.64
N SER A 111 -9.05 -3.15 -7.96
CA SER A 111 -8.81 -1.94 -7.16
C SER A 111 -7.44 -1.30 -7.40
N GLY A 112 -6.53 -1.98 -8.11
CA GLY A 112 -5.12 -1.58 -8.20
C GLY A 112 -4.24 -2.15 -7.08
N ALA A 113 -4.82 -2.86 -6.11
CA ALA A 113 -4.12 -3.55 -5.02
C ALA A 113 -3.14 -2.65 -4.26
N CYS A 114 -3.64 -1.54 -3.73
CA CYS A 114 -2.88 -0.55 -2.98
C CYS A 114 -2.32 -1.09 -1.68
N MET A 115 -3.23 -1.56 -0.81
CA MET A 115 -3.03 -1.97 0.58
C MET A 115 -2.37 -0.92 1.50
N ASN A 116 -2.04 0.27 0.98
CA ASN A 116 -1.13 1.22 1.60
C ASN A 116 -1.39 2.67 1.16
N PRO A 117 -2.01 3.49 2.04
CA PRO A 117 -2.28 4.91 1.74
C PRO A 117 -1.06 5.74 1.35
N ALA A 118 0.12 5.46 1.89
CA ALA A 118 1.34 6.20 1.52
C ALA A 118 1.83 5.87 0.11
N ARG A 119 1.60 4.62 -0.36
CA ARG A 119 1.86 4.20 -1.74
C ARG A 119 0.84 4.79 -2.73
N ALA A 120 -0.39 5.07 -2.29
CA ALA A 120 -1.37 5.82 -3.10
C ALA A 120 -0.97 7.30 -3.19
N PHE A 121 -0.67 7.90 -2.05
CA PHE A 121 -0.39 9.33 -1.91
C PHE A 121 0.78 9.83 -2.76
N GLY A 122 1.93 9.14 -2.73
CA GLY A 122 3.14 9.61 -3.42
C GLY A 122 2.93 9.84 -4.93
N PRO A 123 2.54 8.80 -5.68
CA PRO A 123 2.17 8.91 -7.09
C PRO A 123 1.09 9.95 -7.39
N ALA A 124 0.01 9.97 -6.60
CA ALA A 124 -1.09 10.94 -6.76
C ALA A 124 -0.59 12.39 -6.67
N MET A 125 0.26 12.70 -5.69
CA MET A 125 0.88 14.01 -5.53
C MET A 125 1.80 14.39 -6.70
N VAL A 126 2.66 13.46 -7.14
CA VAL A 126 3.68 13.75 -8.17
C VAL A 126 3.07 13.86 -9.57
N ALA A 127 2.04 13.07 -9.86
CA ALA A 127 1.30 13.11 -11.12
C ALA A 127 0.16 14.14 -11.09
N ASN A 128 -0.15 14.73 -9.93
CA ASN A 128 -1.33 15.56 -9.68
C ASN A 128 -2.64 14.89 -10.13
N HIS A 129 -2.82 13.63 -9.73
CA HIS A 129 -3.98 12.81 -10.07
C HIS A 129 -4.62 12.27 -8.78
N TRP A 130 -5.81 12.78 -8.47
CA TRP A 130 -6.55 12.49 -7.22
C TRP A 130 -7.86 11.75 -7.45
N ASP A 131 -8.21 11.60 -8.72
CA ASP A 131 -9.34 10.78 -9.14
C ASP A 131 -8.97 9.30 -9.04
N TYR A 132 -9.97 8.43 -9.16
CA TYR A 132 -9.83 6.97 -9.07
C TYR A 132 -10.08 6.31 -10.43
#